data_AF-A0A212FL51-F1
#
_entry.id   AF-A0A212FL51-F1
#
_cell.length_a   1.000
_cell.length_b   1.000
_cell.length_c   1.000
_cell.angle_alpha   90.00
_cell.angle_beta   90.00
_cell.angle_gamma   90.00
#
_symmetry.space_group_name_H-M   'P 1'
#
loop_
_entity.id
_entity.type
_entity.pdbx_description
1 polymer ?
#
loop_
_entity_poly.entity_id
_entity_poly.type
_entity_poly.pdbx_seq_one_letter_code
_entity_poly.pdbx_strand_id
1 'polypeptide(L)'
;MLSDFAKEKVFWTRKMNLRLVKFIESRPNIWNPKHPKYTSVAYRDRTYAEFAAKYGNEFTGQAVKERWTNIRSTFSNYLRKTKASQAKDTEEYQVNWHLWNACQFLLRVNKSVKQENDEIHQENIEEQNTIPDDSEEDNSDAYTTNRSNLCSSLAESLVSVFKGIQNDAFGLDNTKNGRIGRLVTKKLNQMSSLDAAQISMRIMEVLWRYDTNNPLNPNNFKSESI
;
A
#
# COMPACT_ATOMS: atom_id res chain seq x y z
N MET A 1 -12.46 -26.93 17.23
CA MET A 1 -11.36 -25.93 17.20
C MET A 1 -11.95 -24.59 16.80
N LEU A 2 -12.33 -23.77 17.78
CA LEU A 2 -12.65 -22.36 17.54
C LEU A 2 -11.35 -21.67 17.16
N SER A 3 -11.25 -21.40 15.86
CA SER A 3 -10.19 -20.66 15.17
C SER A 3 -9.64 -19.51 16.04
N ASP A 4 -8.31 -19.42 16.18
CA ASP A 4 -7.62 -18.33 16.90
C ASP A 4 -8.01 -16.92 16.44
N PHE A 5 -8.70 -16.80 15.31
CA PHE A 5 -9.37 -15.60 14.84
C PHE A 5 -10.42 -15.05 15.83
N ALA A 6 -11.02 -15.88 16.70
CA ALA A 6 -11.99 -15.43 17.70
C ALA A 6 -11.35 -14.71 18.91
N LYS A 7 -10.01 -14.74 19.05
CA LYS A 7 -9.29 -14.04 20.13
C LYS A 7 -8.93 -12.60 19.78
N GLU A 8 -8.78 -12.28 18.48
CA GLU A 8 -8.50 -10.91 18.04
C GLU A 8 -9.81 -10.12 17.97
N LYS A 9 -10.06 -9.28 18.98
CA LYS A 9 -11.18 -8.31 18.97
C LYS A 9 -11.06 -7.27 17.85
N VAL A 10 -9.91 -7.21 17.18
CA VAL A 10 -9.52 -6.12 16.28
C VAL A 10 -8.89 -6.69 15.01
N PHE A 11 -9.48 -6.38 13.85
CA PHE A 11 -9.03 -6.90 12.56
C PHE A 11 -8.08 -5.94 11.82
N TRP A 12 -6.86 -6.38 11.50
CA TRP A 12 -5.82 -5.55 10.89
C TRP A 12 -5.72 -5.66 9.37
N THR A 13 -6.40 -4.78 8.64
CA THR A 13 -6.30 -4.71 7.17
C THR A 13 -4.91 -4.27 6.68
N ARG A 14 -4.54 -4.64 5.44
CA ARG A 14 -3.29 -4.20 4.79
C ARG A 14 -3.12 -2.67 4.80
N LYS A 15 -4.20 -1.94 4.50
CA LYS A 15 -4.24 -0.47 4.50
C LYS A 15 -4.01 0.10 5.89
N MET A 16 -4.59 -0.50 6.92
CA MET A 16 -4.44 -0.05 8.30
C MET A 16 -3.04 -0.34 8.83
N ASN A 17 -2.46 -1.49 8.51
CA ASN A 17 -1.04 -1.78 8.81
C ASN A 17 -0.13 -0.72 8.18
N LEU A 18 -0.35 -0.37 6.91
CA LEU A 18 0.44 0.67 6.25
C LEU A 18 0.27 2.04 6.94
N ARG A 19 -0.95 2.41 7.33
CA ARG A 19 -1.21 3.64 8.10
C ARG A 19 -0.51 3.64 9.46
N LEU A 20 -0.49 2.49 10.15
CA LEU A 20 0.22 2.32 11.42
C LEU A 20 1.72 2.55 11.25
N VAL A 21 2.33 1.94 10.24
CA VAL A 21 3.77 2.10 9.96
C VAL A 21 4.10 3.56 9.66
N LYS A 22 3.33 4.24 8.78
CA LYS A 22 3.51 5.66 8.47
C LYS A 22 3.33 6.56 9.70
N PHE A 23 2.35 6.26 10.54
CA PHE A 23 2.14 6.99 11.79
C PHE A 23 3.34 6.84 12.73
N ILE A 24 3.84 5.62 12.90
CA ILE A 24 5.01 5.36 13.75
C ILE A 24 6.27 6.01 13.19
N GLU A 25 6.49 5.98 11.88
CA GLU A 25 7.60 6.68 11.23
C GLU A 25 7.65 8.17 11.65
N SER A 26 6.50 8.84 11.67
CA SER A 26 6.38 10.24 12.11
C SER A 26 6.55 10.48 13.62
N ARG A 27 6.62 9.42 14.43
CA ARG A 27 6.69 9.46 15.90
C ARG A 27 7.99 8.83 16.41
N PRO A 28 9.13 9.56 16.38
CA PRO A 28 10.45 9.01 16.73
C PRO A 28 10.55 8.50 18.17
N ASN A 29 9.69 8.94 19.08
CA ASN A 29 9.61 8.42 20.45
C ASN A 29 9.24 6.92 20.52
N ILE A 30 8.79 6.30 19.44
CA ILE A 30 8.43 4.87 19.39
C ILE A 30 9.59 4.01 18.90
N TRP A 31 10.40 4.51 17.99
CA TRP A 31 11.35 3.68 17.23
C TRP A 31 12.79 4.17 17.25
N ASN A 32 13.04 5.43 17.63
CA ASN A 32 14.38 6.00 17.66
C ASN A 32 14.93 6.01 19.11
N PRO A 33 15.91 5.16 19.45
CA PRO A 33 16.54 5.13 20.77
C PRO A 33 17.20 6.44 21.18
N LYS A 34 17.61 7.27 20.22
CA LYS A 34 18.21 8.60 20.48
C LYS A 34 17.16 9.65 20.86
N HIS A 35 15.87 9.37 20.71
CA HIS A 35 14.82 10.33 21.05
C HIS A 35 14.64 10.42 22.58
N PRO A 36 14.60 11.61 23.21
CA PRO A 36 14.53 11.76 24.66
C PRO A 36 13.35 11.03 25.33
N LYS A 37 12.24 10.91 24.60
CA LYS A 37 11.01 10.25 25.09
C LYS A 37 10.93 8.75 24.74
N TYR A 38 11.99 8.15 24.20
CA TYR A 38 12.01 6.73 23.82
C TYR A 38 11.89 5.78 25.01
N THR A 39 12.56 6.11 26.11
CA THR A 39 12.53 5.32 27.36
C THR A 39 11.24 5.52 28.15
N SER A 40 10.48 6.58 27.86
CA SER A 40 9.24 6.87 28.57
C SER A 40 8.09 5.99 28.08
N VAL A 41 7.72 5.02 28.92
CA VAL A 41 6.56 4.14 28.69
C VAL A 41 5.27 4.95 28.52
N ALA A 42 5.05 5.94 29.39
CA ALA A 42 3.85 6.78 29.35
C ALA A 42 3.69 7.52 28.00
N TYR A 43 4.77 8.08 27.45
CA TYR A 43 4.71 8.75 26.15
C TYR A 43 4.47 7.77 24.99
N ARG A 44 5.06 6.57 25.07
CA ARG A 44 4.84 5.53 24.06
C ARG A 44 3.40 5.02 24.08
N ASP A 45 2.88 4.71 25.25
CA ASP A 45 1.51 4.22 25.41
C ASP A 45 0.49 5.29 25.00
N ARG A 46 0.75 6.57 25.32
CA ARG A 46 -0.05 7.70 24.80
C ARG A 46 -0.03 7.74 23.27
N THR A 47 1.13 7.56 22.64
CA THR A 47 1.24 7.56 21.17
C THR A 47 0.46 6.41 20.54
N TYR A 48 0.46 5.23 21.16
CA TYR A 48 -0.38 4.11 20.71
C TYR A 48 -1.87 4.41 20.87
N ALA A 49 -2.27 5.02 22.00
CA ALA A 49 -3.65 5.45 22.22
C ALA A 49 -4.10 6.51 21.19
N GLU A 50 -3.23 7.43 20.78
CA GLU A 50 -3.52 8.41 19.72
C GLU A 50 -3.83 7.76 18.38
N PHE A 51 -3.13 6.67 18.03
CA PHE A 51 -3.47 5.92 16.82
C PHE A 51 -4.80 5.19 16.98
N ALA A 52 -5.00 4.54 18.14
CA ALA A 52 -6.18 3.74 18.44
C ALA A 52 -7.47 4.59 18.40
N ALA A 53 -7.42 5.82 18.93
CA ALA A 53 -8.53 6.77 18.93
C ALA A 53 -9.08 7.11 17.53
N LYS A 54 -8.31 6.89 16.45
CA LYS A 54 -8.76 7.11 15.07
C LYS A 54 -9.71 6.02 14.54
N TYR A 55 -9.80 4.88 15.24
CA TYR A 55 -10.51 3.68 14.78
C TYR A 55 -11.62 3.23 15.74
N GLY A 56 -11.97 4.05 16.73
CA GLY A 56 -13.09 3.81 17.65
C GLY A 56 -12.74 3.00 18.90
N ASN A 57 -13.74 2.78 19.75
CA ASN A 57 -13.57 2.26 21.11
C ASN A 57 -13.05 0.81 21.19
N GLU A 58 -13.16 0.05 20.10
CA GLU A 58 -12.67 -1.34 20.05
C GLU A 58 -11.15 -1.41 19.83
N PHE A 59 -10.54 -0.36 19.29
CA PHE A 59 -9.09 -0.26 19.17
C PHE A 59 -8.50 0.30 20.46
N THR A 60 -7.77 -0.55 21.18
CA THR A 60 -7.00 -0.13 22.35
C THR A 60 -5.56 0.19 21.97
N GLY A 61 -4.90 1.08 22.71
CA GLY A 61 -3.46 1.33 22.55
C GLY A 61 -2.63 0.05 22.71
N GLN A 62 -3.11 -0.90 23.53
CA GLN A 62 -2.47 -2.21 23.70
C GLN A 62 -2.51 -3.05 22.41
N ALA A 63 -3.65 -3.11 21.70
CA ALA A 63 -3.75 -3.80 20.42
C ALA A 63 -2.80 -3.19 19.36
N VAL A 64 -2.66 -1.85 19.36
CA VAL A 64 -1.72 -1.15 18.47
C VAL A 64 -0.27 -1.52 18.80
N LYS A 65 0.09 -1.56 20.09
CA LYS A 65 1.42 -1.94 20.57
C LYS A 65 1.80 -3.37 20.19
N GLU A 66 0.89 -4.31 20.40
CA GLU A 66 1.06 -5.72 20.01
C GLU A 66 1.24 -5.84 18.50
N ARG A 67 0.39 -5.16 17.72
CA ARG A 67 0.50 -5.18 16.26
C ARG A 67 1.82 -4.61 15.76
N TRP A 68 2.25 -3.48 16.31
CA TRP A 68 3.53 -2.88 15.97
C TRP A 68 4.71 -3.81 16.32
N THR A 69 4.63 -4.47 17.48
CA THR A 69 5.64 -5.45 17.91
C THR A 69 5.76 -6.58 16.88
N ASN A 70 4.63 -7.12 16.41
CA ASN A 70 4.59 -8.15 15.38
C ASN A 70 5.21 -7.65 14.05
N ILE A 71 4.83 -6.46 13.58
CA ILE A 71 5.39 -5.85 12.37
C ILE A 71 6.92 -5.73 12.47
N ARG A 72 7.43 -5.21 13.60
CA ARG A 72 8.87 -5.02 13.82
C ARG A 72 9.62 -6.36 13.89
N SER A 73 9.02 -7.39 14.48
CA SER A 73 9.57 -8.74 14.52
C SER A 73 9.63 -9.35 13.11
N THR A 74 8.56 -9.23 12.31
CA THR A 74 8.55 -9.66 10.91
C THR A 74 9.62 -8.94 10.09
N PHE A 75 9.75 -7.62 10.25
CA PHE A 75 10.79 -6.84 9.58
C PHE A 75 12.20 -7.32 9.96
N SER A 76 12.45 -7.53 11.26
CA SER A 76 13.73 -8.06 11.75
C SER A 76 14.05 -9.44 11.16
N ASN A 77 13.03 -10.29 10.99
CA ASN A 77 13.21 -11.61 10.37
C ASN A 77 13.63 -11.50 8.90
N TYR A 78 12.97 -10.64 8.12
CA TYR A 78 13.37 -10.39 6.73
C TYR A 78 14.76 -9.77 6.64
N LEU A 79 15.09 -8.83 7.53
CA LEU A 79 16.41 -8.21 7.58
C LEU A 79 17.53 -9.23 7.83
N ARG A 80 17.30 -10.22 8.71
CA ARG A 80 18.27 -11.31 8.91
C ARG A 80 18.42 -12.18 7.66
N LYS A 81 17.34 -12.46 6.94
CA LYS A 81 17.37 -13.24 5.69
C LYS A 81 18.14 -12.53 4.59
N THR A 82 17.88 -11.24 4.36
CA THR A 82 18.63 -10.41 3.39
C THR A 82 20.11 -10.33 3.73
N LYS A 83 20.48 -10.19 5.02
CA LYS A 83 21.89 -10.17 5.42
C LYS A 83 22.57 -11.53 5.23
N ALA A 84 21.85 -12.62 5.50
CA ALA A 84 22.37 -13.97 5.33
C ALA A 84 22.56 -14.35 3.86
N SER A 85 21.74 -13.84 2.93
CA SER A 85 21.94 -14.05 1.49
C SER A 85 23.13 -13.24 0.97
N GLN A 86 23.28 -11.98 1.40
CA GLN A 86 24.42 -11.12 1.05
C GLN A 86 25.76 -11.73 1.48
N ALA A 87 25.80 -12.41 2.63
CA ALA A 87 27.03 -13.07 3.11
C ALA A 87 27.40 -14.34 2.33
N LYS A 88 26.49 -14.91 1.54
CA LYS A 88 26.68 -16.19 0.83
C LYS A 88 26.95 -16.01 -0.66
N ASP A 89 27.10 -14.78 -1.14
CA ASP A 89 27.30 -14.42 -2.56
C ASP A 89 26.31 -15.13 -3.51
N THR A 90 25.13 -15.42 -2.99
CA THR A 90 24.02 -16.06 -3.70
C THR A 90 23.05 -14.97 -4.13
N GLU A 91 22.27 -15.22 -5.18
CA GLU A 91 21.28 -14.28 -5.74
C GLU A 91 20.56 -13.42 -4.69
N GLU A 92 20.40 -12.13 -5.00
CA GLU A 92 19.89 -11.13 -4.07
C GLU A 92 18.48 -11.51 -3.57
N TYR A 93 18.35 -11.74 -2.26
CA TYR A 93 17.08 -12.13 -1.65
C TYR A 93 16.07 -10.99 -1.72
N GLN A 94 15.09 -11.10 -2.62
CA GLN A 94 14.00 -10.14 -2.76
C GLN A 94 12.89 -10.38 -1.74
N VAL A 95 12.61 -9.35 -0.92
CA VAL A 95 11.56 -9.41 0.11
C VAL A 95 10.19 -9.04 -0.48
N ASN A 96 9.33 -10.03 -0.72
CA ASN A 96 7.94 -9.81 -1.14
C ASN A 96 6.97 -9.60 0.04
N TRP A 97 7.30 -8.68 0.95
CA TRP A 97 6.42 -8.33 2.08
C TRP A 97 5.90 -6.90 1.93
N HIS A 98 4.58 -6.74 2.02
CA HIS A 98 3.91 -5.48 1.71
C HIS A 98 4.27 -4.27 2.57
N LEU A 99 4.86 -4.49 3.75
CA LEU A 99 5.34 -3.41 4.63
C LEU A 99 6.85 -3.23 4.57
N TRP A 100 7.56 -4.00 3.74
CA TRP A 100 9.02 -3.97 3.65
C TRP A 100 9.54 -2.55 3.39
N ASN A 101 9.09 -1.94 2.29
CA ASN A 101 9.48 -0.57 1.92
C ASN A 101 9.07 0.45 2.99
N ALA A 102 7.87 0.29 3.57
CA ALA A 102 7.38 1.19 4.60
C ALA A 102 8.18 1.11 5.92
N CYS A 103 8.84 -0.02 6.21
CA CYS A 103 9.63 -0.20 7.43
C CYS A 103 11.10 0.21 7.28
N GLN A 104 11.55 0.60 6.08
CA GLN A 104 12.97 0.92 5.84
C GLN A 104 13.50 2.06 6.70
N PHE A 105 12.65 2.98 7.18
CA PHE A 105 13.06 4.05 8.09
C PHE A 105 13.71 3.52 9.38
N LEU A 106 13.39 2.30 9.81
CA LEU A 106 14.00 1.67 10.98
C LEU A 106 15.51 1.42 10.83
N LEU A 107 16.01 1.38 9.59
CA LEU A 107 17.44 1.24 9.32
C LEU A 107 18.22 2.53 9.54
N ARG A 108 17.55 3.70 9.52
CA ARG A 108 18.18 5.02 9.63
C ARG A 108 18.89 5.22 10.97
N VAL A 109 18.40 4.60 12.05
CA VAL A 109 19.01 4.70 13.40
C VAL A 109 20.41 4.08 13.46
N ASN A 110 20.63 2.99 12.71
CA ASN A 110 21.87 2.22 12.74
C ASN A 110 22.93 2.73 11.75
N LYS A 111 22.62 3.74 10.94
CA LYS A 111 23.62 4.49 10.17
C LYS A 111 24.38 5.43 11.11
N SER A 112 25.14 4.86 12.03
CA SER A 112 26.13 5.57 12.82
C SER A 112 27.43 5.61 12.02
N VAL A 113 27.76 6.78 11.46
CA VAL A 113 29.13 7.24 11.14
C VAL A 113 29.97 6.28 10.28
N LYS A 114 29.70 6.25 8.98
CA LYS A 114 30.70 6.02 7.92
C LYS A 114 30.19 6.73 6.66
N GLN A 115 30.33 8.06 6.62
CA GLN A 115 30.37 8.93 5.43
C GLN A 115 30.17 10.39 5.89
N GLU A 116 31.22 10.94 6.50
CA GLU A 116 31.61 12.33 6.29
C GLU A 116 33.04 12.20 5.74
N ASN A 117 33.13 12.11 4.42
CA ASN A 117 34.33 12.31 3.57
C ASN A 117 33.97 12.04 2.10
N ASP A 118 32.79 12.48 1.66
CA ASP A 118 32.56 12.74 0.24
C ASP A 118 31.81 14.06 0.18
N GLU A 119 32.61 15.09 -0.01
CA GLU A 119 32.23 16.49 -0.12
C GLU A 119 31.26 16.69 -1.30
N ILE A 120 30.15 17.35 -0.98
CA ILE A 120 29.67 18.56 -1.67
C ILE A 120 29.96 18.62 -3.18
N HIS A 121 28.99 18.20 -4.00
CA HIS A 121 28.70 18.92 -5.25
C HIS A 121 27.29 19.48 -5.18
N GLN A 122 27.25 20.69 -4.64
CA GLN A 122 26.16 21.65 -4.74
C GLN A 122 26.30 22.29 -6.12
N GLU A 123 25.54 21.86 -7.11
CA GLU A 123 25.42 22.64 -8.36
C GLU A 123 24.19 23.54 -8.26
N ASN A 124 24.50 24.82 -8.12
CA ASN A 124 23.59 25.94 -8.26
C ASN A 124 22.96 25.91 -9.65
N ILE A 125 21.66 26.16 -9.67
CA ILE A 125 20.91 26.52 -10.86
C ILE A 125 21.23 27.99 -11.14
N GLU A 126 21.99 28.27 -12.20
CA GLU A 126 21.99 29.57 -12.85
C GLU A 126 21.66 29.39 -14.34
N GLU A 127 20.52 29.96 -14.71
CA GLU A 127 20.07 30.18 -16.09
C GLU A 127 21.00 31.19 -16.77
N GLN A 128 21.59 30.84 -17.92
CA GLN A 128 21.88 31.81 -18.98
C GLN A 128 21.68 31.19 -20.38
N ASN A 129 20.78 31.83 -21.12
CA ASN A 129 20.59 31.69 -22.56
C ASN A 129 21.79 32.26 -23.33
N THR A 130 22.36 31.49 -24.27
CA THR A 130 22.72 31.98 -25.62
C THR A 130 23.07 30.81 -26.55
N ILE A 131 22.48 30.83 -27.75
CA ILE A 131 22.78 30.02 -28.96
C ILE A 131 23.24 31.05 -30.03
N PRO A 132 23.86 30.73 -31.20
CA PRO A 132 24.63 29.56 -31.69
C PRO A 132 26.05 29.95 -32.20
N ASP A 133 26.92 28.98 -32.49
CA ASP A 133 27.67 29.03 -33.75
C ASP A 133 28.16 27.64 -34.21
N ASP A 134 28.26 27.55 -35.52
CA ASP A 134 28.35 26.43 -36.45
C ASP A 134 29.79 25.93 -36.66
N SER A 135 29.96 24.62 -36.85
CA SER A 135 30.92 24.02 -37.79
C SER A 135 30.97 22.50 -37.64
N GLU A 136 30.63 21.82 -38.74
CA GLU A 136 30.69 20.39 -39.01
C GLU A 136 32.13 19.84 -39.18
N GLU A 137 32.26 18.51 -39.01
CA GLU A 137 33.03 17.52 -39.80
C GLU A 137 33.43 16.33 -38.88
N ASP A 138 32.67 15.22 -38.90
CA ASP A 138 32.77 14.03 -39.77
C ASP A 138 33.90 13.05 -39.35
N ASN A 139 33.57 11.91 -38.73
CA ASN A 139 33.45 10.62 -39.43
C ASN A 139 33.22 9.40 -38.49
N SER A 140 32.38 8.49 -38.99
CA SER A 140 32.30 7.03 -38.78
C SER A 140 32.25 6.42 -37.36
N ASP A 141 31.10 5.88 -36.96
CA ASP A 141 30.79 4.44 -37.17
C ASP A 141 29.50 3.98 -36.46
N ALA A 142 28.55 3.53 -37.29
CA ALA A 142 27.74 2.32 -37.16
C ALA A 142 26.94 1.99 -35.85
N TYR A 143 25.60 1.97 -36.06
CA TYR A 143 24.55 1.24 -35.34
C TYR A 143 24.12 1.70 -33.93
N THR A 144 23.05 2.51 -33.79
CA THR A 144 21.99 2.25 -32.77
C THR A 144 20.65 2.99 -32.97
N THR A 145 20.06 3.01 -34.18
CA THR A 145 18.71 3.59 -34.35
C THR A 145 17.62 2.53 -34.19
N ASN A 146 17.29 2.13 -32.95
CA ASN A 146 15.96 1.51 -32.68
C ASN A 146 15.55 1.30 -31.21
N ARG A 147 16.24 1.87 -30.21
CA ARG A 147 15.90 1.61 -28.79
C ARG A 147 15.00 2.66 -28.15
N SER A 148 15.02 3.91 -28.63
CA SER A 148 14.25 5.02 -28.06
C SER A 148 12.74 4.91 -28.35
N ASN A 149 12.36 4.50 -29.57
CA ASN A 149 10.95 4.41 -30.00
C ASN A 149 10.20 3.21 -29.41
N LEU A 150 10.93 2.14 -29.06
CA LEU A 150 10.35 0.96 -28.41
C LEU A 150 9.98 1.25 -26.95
N CYS A 151 10.79 2.06 -26.27
CA CYS A 151 10.57 2.40 -24.87
C CYS A 151 9.41 3.39 -24.71
N SER A 152 9.29 4.36 -25.61
CA SER A 152 8.15 5.29 -25.64
C SER A 152 6.84 4.59 -25.99
N SER A 153 6.81 3.74 -27.01
CA SER A 153 5.60 2.97 -27.38
C SER A 153 5.16 1.97 -26.31
N LEU A 154 6.11 1.31 -25.65
CA LEU A 154 5.81 0.42 -24.50
C LEU A 154 5.30 1.24 -23.30
N ALA A 155 5.91 2.39 -23.01
CA ALA A 155 5.45 3.27 -21.94
C ALA A 155 4.04 3.82 -22.21
N GLU A 156 3.73 4.23 -23.45
CA GLU A 156 2.40 4.68 -23.85
C GLU A 156 1.36 3.56 -23.75
N SER A 157 1.72 2.35 -24.18
CA SER A 157 0.88 1.17 -24.07
C SER A 157 0.59 0.83 -22.60
N LEU A 158 1.61 0.86 -21.73
CA LEU A 158 1.45 0.65 -20.30
C LEU A 158 0.60 1.74 -19.66
N VAL A 159 0.80 3.01 -20.01
CA VAL A 159 -0.01 4.12 -19.51
C VAL A 159 -1.46 3.99 -19.95
N SER A 160 -1.73 3.54 -21.17
CA SER A 160 -3.09 3.24 -21.66
C SER A 160 -3.75 2.13 -20.85
N VAL A 161 -3.04 1.02 -20.63
CA VAL A 161 -3.53 -0.11 -19.82
C VAL A 161 -3.79 0.33 -18.38
N PHE A 162 -2.88 1.07 -17.76
CA PHE A 162 -3.07 1.55 -16.39
C PHE A 162 -4.15 2.62 -16.26
N LYS A 163 -4.35 3.48 -17.27
CA LYS A 163 -5.49 4.42 -17.32
C LYS A 163 -6.82 3.68 -17.48
N GLY A 164 -6.86 2.62 -18.30
CA GLY A 164 -8.00 1.72 -18.40
C GLY A 164 -8.33 1.04 -17.06
N ILE A 165 -7.30 0.56 -16.36
CA ILE A 165 -7.44 -0.10 -15.04
C ILE A 165 -7.85 0.90 -13.94
N GLN A 166 -7.35 2.13 -13.95
CA GLN A 166 -7.71 3.14 -12.95
C GLN A 166 -9.15 3.62 -13.08
N ASN A 167 -9.66 3.70 -14.31
CA ASN A 167 -11.03 4.13 -14.56
C ASN A 167 -12.02 2.95 -14.47
N ASP A 168 -11.62 1.76 -14.88
CA ASP A 168 -12.47 0.58 -14.87
C ASP A 168 -11.69 -0.75 -14.94
N ALA A 169 -11.03 -1.14 -13.85
CA ALA A 169 -10.25 -2.38 -13.74
C ALA A 169 -11.00 -3.67 -14.13
N PHE A 170 -12.34 -3.65 -14.16
CA PHE A 170 -13.18 -4.83 -14.38
C PHE A 170 -14.24 -4.63 -15.48
N GLY A 171 -14.18 -3.55 -16.27
CA GLY A 171 -15.21 -3.27 -17.28
C GLY A 171 -16.60 -2.95 -16.70
N LEU A 172 -16.70 -2.66 -15.40
CA LEU A 172 -17.93 -2.41 -14.67
C LEU A 172 -18.63 -1.12 -15.12
N ASP A 173 -17.90 -0.11 -15.59
CA ASP A 173 -18.45 1.20 -15.96
C ASP A 173 -19.39 1.13 -17.14
N ASN A 174 -19.13 0.18 -18.03
CA ASN A 174 -19.90 -0.10 -19.23
C ASN A 174 -21.08 -1.06 -18.98
N THR A 175 -21.22 -1.58 -17.76
CA THR A 175 -22.35 -2.46 -17.41
C THR A 175 -23.54 -1.65 -16.91
N LYS A 176 -24.75 -2.15 -17.21
CA LYS A 176 -26.03 -1.54 -16.78
C LYS A 176 -26.06 -1.15 -15.29
N ASN A 177 -25.37 -1.91 -14.44
CA ASN A 177 -25.41 -1.77 -12.98
C ASN A 177 -24.06 -1.39 -12.34
N GLY A 178 -22.96 -1.25 -13.08
CA GLY A 178 -21.64 -1.11 -12.43
C GLY A 178 -21.39 0.25 -11.79
N ARG A 179 -22.10 1.31 -12.19
CA ARG A 179 -22.15 2.57 -11.41
C ARG A 179 -22.69 2.34 -10.00
N ILE A 180 -23.75 1.52 -9.89
CA ILE A 180 -24.34 1.13 -8.60
C ILE A 180 -23.35 0.25 -7.83
N GLY A 181 -22.75 -0.74 -8.48
CA GLY A 181 -21.73 -1.61 -7.88
C GLY A 181 -20.59 -0.82 -7.23
N ARG A 182 -20.03 0.17 -7.94
CA ARG A 182 -18.98 1.04 -7.38
C ARG A 182 -19.43 1.89 -6.21
N LEU A 183 -20.64 2.43 -6.26
CA LEU A 183 -21.20 3.21 -5.15
C LEU A 183 -21.34 2.33 -3.90
N VAL A 184 -21.85 1.11 -4.08
CA VAL A 184 -21.97 0.10 -3.02
C VAL A 184 -20.60 -0.25 -2.45
N THR A 185 -19.62 -0.61 -3.30
CA THR A 185 -18.25 -0.90 -2.85
C THR A 185 -17.62 0.28 -2.12
N LYS A 186 -17.81 1.51 -2.61
CA LYS A 186 -17.31 2.72 -1.95
C LYS A 186 -17.94 2.89 -0.57
N LYS A 187 -19.24 2.65 -0.42
CA LYS A 187 -19.94 2.71 0.86
C LYS A 187 -19.51 1.61 1.84
N LEU A 188 -19.37 0.37 1.37
CA LEU A 188 -18.87 -0.75 2.18
C LEU A 188 -17.46 -0.47 2.71
N ASN A 189 -16.58 0.11 1.88
CA ASN A 189 -15.22 0.49 2.28
C ASN A 189 -15.15 1.63 3.31
N GLN A 190 -16.24 2.35 3.54
CA GLN A 190 -16.35 3.40 4.57
C GLN A 190 -16.86 2.85 5.92
N MET A 191 -17.42 1.64 5.95
CA MET A 191 -18.00 1.02 7.13
C MET A 191 -16.94 0.25 7.94
N SER A 192 -17.28 -0.11 9.18
CA SER A 192 -16.49 -1.08 9.95
C SER A 192 -16.53 -2.45 9.25
N SER A 193 -15.53 -3.31 9.48
CA SER A 193 -15.49 -4.63 8.82
C SER A 193 -16.70 -5.50 9.17
N LEU A 194 -17.20 -5.39 10.41
CA LEU A 194 -18.39 -6.14 10.87
C LEU A 194 -19.65 -5.64 10.15
N ASP A 195 -19.86 -4.32 10.13
CA ASP A 195 -21.02 -3.72 9.45
C ASP A 195 -20.98 -3.97 7.95
N ALA A 196 -19.80 -3.81 7.34
CA ALA A 196 -19.60 -4.08 5.93
C ALA A 196 -19.93 -5.54 5.59
N ALA A 197 -19.54 -6.50 6.45
CA ALA A 197 -19.88 -7.91 6.25
C ALA A 197 -21.39 -8.17 6.39
N GLN A 198 -22.04 -7.62 7.41
CA GLN A 198 -23.50 -7.75 7.58
C GLN A 198 -24.27 -7.14 6.41
N ILE A 199 -23.91 -5.93 5.98
CA ILE A 199 -24.54 -5.27 4.84
C ILE A 199 -24.26 -6.03 3.54
N SER A 200 -23.04 -6.56 3.35
CA SER A 200 -22.72 -7.40 2.19
C SER A 200 -23.57 -8.67 2.15
N MET A 201 -23.81 -9.32 3.30
CA MET A 201 -24.70 -10.47 3.38
C MET A 201 -26.14 -10.09 3.01
N ARG A 202 -26.65 -8.96 3.51
CA ARG A 202 -27.99 -8.46 3.14
C ARG A 202 -28.14 -8.16 1.66
N ILE A 203 -27.11 -7.54 1.06
CA ILE A 203 -27.08 -7.29 -0.40
C ILE A 203 -27.14 -8.62 -1.15
N MET A 204 -26.38 -9.62 -0.71
CA MET A 204 -26.36 -10.94 -1.32
C MET A 204 -27.70 -11.66 -1.18
N GLU A 205 -28.37 -11.58 -0.02
CA GLU A 205 -29.73 -12.12 0.18
C GLU A 205 -30.73 -11.53 -0.81
N VAL A 206 -30.69 -10.20 -1.01
CA VAL A 206 -31.57 -9.52 -1.97
C VAL A 206 -31.26 -9.96 -3.39
N LEU A 207 -29.98 -9.96 -3.79
CA LEU A 207 -29.59 -10.38 -5.14
C LEU A 207 -30.00 -11.84 -5.41
N TRP A 208 -29.81 -12.72 -4.44
CA TRP A 208 -30.23 -14.12 -4.53
C TRP A 208 -31.75 -14.25 -4.68
N ARG A 209 -32.51 -13.47 -3.91
CA ARG A 209 -33.99 -13.47 -4.00
C ARG A 209 -34.49 -13.08 -5.38
N TYR A 210 -33.80 -12.18 -6.07
CA TYR A 210 -34.17 -11.69 -7.39
C TYR A 210 -33.37 -12.31 -8.53
N ASP A 211 -32.59 -13.37 -8.28
CA ASP A 211 -31.92 -14.12 -9.32
C ASP A 211 -32.95 -14.78 -10.24
N THR A 212 -32.70 -14.78 -11.55
CA THR A 212 -33.64 -15.32 -12.55
C THR A 212 -33.90 -16.81 -12.36
N ASN A 213 -32.92 -17.54 -11.82
CA ASN A 213 -33.02 -18.99 -11.56
C ASN A 213 -33.66 -19.29 -10.20
N ASN A 214 -33.95 -18.26 -9.38
CA ASN A 214 -34.60 -18.48 -8.11
C ASN A 214 -36.11 -18.70 -8.33
N PRO A 215 -36.67 -19.87 -7.98
CA PRO A 215 -38.10 -20.16 -8.15
C PRO A 215 -38.99 -19.26 -7.29
N LEU A 216 -38.44 -18.65 -6.23
CA LEU A 216 -39.14 -17.71 -5.35
C LEU A 216 -38.94 -16.24 -5.76
N ASN A 217 -38.37 -15.99 -6.94
CA ASN A 217 -38.18 -14.65 -7.44
C ASN A 217 -39.55 -13.98 -7.67
N PRO A 218 -39.85 -12.87 -6.95
CA PRO A 218 -41.12 -12.15 -7.10
C PRO A 218 -41.43 -11.75 -8.56
N ASN A 219 -40.39 -11.53 -9.38
CA ASN A 219 -40.53 -11.15 -10.77
C ASN A 219 -40.93 -12.31 -11.70
N ASN A 220 -40.76 -13.56 -11.26
CA ASN A 220 -41.17 -14.75 -12.01
C ASN A 220 -42.68 -15.01 -11.88
N PHE A 221 -43.34 -14.44 -10.87
CA PHE A 221 -44.79 -14.56 -10.64
C PHE A 221 -45.61 -13.49 -11.37
N LYS A 222 -45.18 -13.03 -12.56
CA LYS A 222 -45.98 -12.10 -13.36
C LYS A 222 -47.27 -12.78 -13.84
N SER A 223 -48.30 -12.64 -13.00
CA SER A 223 -49.73 -12.49 -13.26
C SER A 223 -50.26 -13.22 -14.50
N GLU A 224 -50.78 -14.43 -14.27
CA GLU A 224 -52.00 -14.88 -14.95
C GLU A 224 -53.02 -13.74 -14.83
N SER A 225 -53.18 -13.01 -15.93
CA SER A 225 -54.18 -11.95 -16.07
C SER A 225 -55.12 -12.41 -17.16
N ILE A 226 -56.23 -13.03 -16.70
CA ILE A 226 -57.50 -13.32 -17.40
C ILE A 226 -57.43 -14.40 -18.48
#